data_AF-A0A2R6JQT1-F1
#
_entry.id   AF-A0A2R6JQT1-F1
#
_cell.length_a   1.000
_cell.length_b   1.000
_cell.length_c   1.000
_cell.angle_alpha   90.00
_cell.angle_beta   90.00
_cell.angle_gamma   90.00
#
_symmetry.space_group_name_H-M   'P 1'
#
loop_
_entity.id
_entity.type
_entity.pdbx_description
1 polymer ?
#
loop_
_entity_poly.entity_id
_entity_poly.type
_entity_poly.pdbx_seq_one_letter_code
_entity_poly.pdbx_strand_id
1 'polypeptide(L)'
;MRYALVVALVFAVLLAGCAGSPGGSTTTAETEPSTGTGAQTPTESSEIPPNATPANTVSFETLTERQQEAFLDARDGAVSFAPDSPCITDDADYHAENYSEIVQPFRTHEYVTYEGQHYATTVATGATTYLSKSYQLRQATPEPNDTVVAFEDLSAENQTYIQRAIYPDEYETPHRCASPDVLRRFLSDAFLQYENGTYAAEITLVEDAPEYLLTVTEYGVNGSSGS
;
A
#
# COMPACT_ATOMS: atom_id res chain seq x y z
N MET A 1 -46.06 -6.51 7.70
CA MET A 1 -46.16 -6.87 9.14
C MET A 1 -44.83 -6.48 9.76
N ARG A 2 -44.70 -5.24 10.27
CA ARG A 2 -44.93 -4.86 11.67
C ARG A 2 -43.99 -5.60 12.65
N TYR A 3 -42.82 -5.02 12.90
CA TYR A 3 -42.33 -4.83 14.27
C TYR A 3 -41.69 -3.43 14.35
N ALA A 4 -42.53 -2.49 14.77
CA ALA A 4 -42.22 -1.15 15.24
C ALA A 4 -41.81 -1.29 16.74
N LEU A 5 -40.69 -0.74 17.22
CA LEU A 5 -40.47 0.66 17.68
C LEU A 5 -40.50 0.72 19.23
N VAL A 6 -39.74 1.67 19.82
CA VAL A 6 -39.82 2.25 21.19
C VAL A 6 -38.86 1.64 22.23
N VAL A 7 -38.02 2.32 23.04
CA VAL A 7 -37.63 3.73 23.38
C VAL A 7 -36.41 3.62 24.33
N ALA A 8 -35.26 4.29 24.13
CA ALA A 8 -34.85 5.66 24.42
C ALA A 8 -34.59 6.04 25.91
N LEU A 9 -33.42 6.69 26.10
CA LEU A 9 -33.14 7.88 26.94
C LEU A 9 -32.94 7.72 28.46
N VAL A 10 -31.75 8.09 28.97
CA VAL A 10 -31.60 9.13 30.03
C VAL A 10 -30.26 9.87 29.88
N PHE A 11 -30.40 11.18 29.62
CA PHE A 11 -29.47 12.30 29.72
C PHE A 11 -29.40 12.78 31.18
N ALA A 12 -28.26 13.31 31.68
CA ALA A 12 -28.18 14.58 32.45
C ALA A 12 -26.87 14.71 33.30
N VAL A 13 -26.03 15.71 33.01
CA VAL A 13 -25.83 16.98 33.76
C VAL A 13 -25.01 16.85 35.06
N LEU A 14 -23.80 17.42 35.05
CA LEU A 14 -23.23 18.10 36.23
C LEU A 14 -22.50 19.39 35.79
N LEU A 15 -23.27 20.48 35.84
CA LEU A 15 -22.80 21.85 36.01
C LEU A 15 -22.44 22.06 37.48
N ALA A 16 -21.23 22.52 37.77
CA ALA A 16 -20.91 23.19 39.03
C ALA A 16 -19.92 24.33 38.74
N GLY A 17 -20.46 25.54 38.67
CA GLY A 17 -19.66 26.75 38.80
C GLY A 17 -19.37 27.07 40.26
N CYS A 18 -18.39 27.92 40.51
CA CYS A 18 -18.41 28.79 41.67
C CYS A 18 -17.84 30.16 41.27
N ALA A 19 -18.72 31.16 41.31
CA ALA A 19 -18.39 32.57 41.18
C ALA A 19 -17.84 33.10 42.52
N GLY A 20 -16.76 33.90 42.46
CA GLY A 20 -16.16 34.59 43.60
C GLY A 20 -16.27 36.12 43.47
N SER A 21 -16.74 36.73 44.54
CA SER A 21 -17.20 38.12 44.77
C SER A 21 -16.17 39.26 44.55
N PRO A 22 -16.61 40.52 44.32
CA PRO A 22 -15.76 41.70 44.42
C PRO A 22 -15.72 42.25 45.86
N GLY A 23 -14.55 42.71 46.29
CA GLY A 23 -14.33 43.39 47.58
C GLY A 23 -12.99 44.11 47.56
N GLY A 24 -13.01 45.42 47.82
CA GLY A 24 -11.85 46.30 47.69
C GLY A 24 -11.02 46.52 48.96
N SER A 25 -9.98 47.34 48.75
CA SER A 25 -9.16 48.13 49.68
C SER A 25 -7.85 47.54 50.23
N THR A 26 -6.76 48.06 49.63
CA THR A 26 -5.49 48.57 50.22
C THR A 26 -4.75 47.77 51.30
N THR A 27 -3.48 47.43 51.05
CA THR A 27 -2.30 47.81 51.87
C THR A 27 -0.98 47.48 51.17
N THR A 28 -0.07 48.46 51.25
CA THR A 28 1.36 48.64 50.99
C THR A 28 2.34 47.44 51.04
N ALA A 29 3.26 47.45 50.04
CA ALA A 29 4.69 47.04 49.95
C ALA A 29 5.17 45.66 50.41
N GLU A 30 5.96 44.98 49.56
CA GLU A 30 7.37 44.60 49.82
C GLU A 30 8.06 44.09 48.53
N THR A 31 9.38 44.24 48.46
CA THR A 31 10.30 44.03 47.32
C THR A 31 10.77 42.58 47.19
N GLU A 32 10.82 42.00 45.97
CA GLU A 32 11.80 40.95 45.63
C GLU A 32 12.28 41.05 44.16
N PRO A 33 13.56 40.72 43.88
CA PRO A 33 14.14 40.78 42.55
C PRO A 33 13.81 39.52 41.75
N SER A 34 12.98 39.65 40.71
CA SER A 34 12.72 38.53 39.82
C SER A 34 13.93 38.30 38.91
N THR A 35 14.62 37.21 39.18
CA THR A 35 15.69 36.66 38.34
C THR A 35 15.02 36.15 37.08
N GLY A 36 15.21 36.85 35.96
CA GLY A 36 14.69 36.46 34.66
C GLY A 36 15.35 35.17 34.18
N THR A 37 14.79 34.04 34.59
CA THR A 37 15.01 32.75 33.93
C THR A 37 14.35 32.84 32.56
N GLY A 38 15.13 33.26 31.56
CA GLY A 38 14.72 33.20 30.17
C GLY A 38 14.35 31.76 29.82
N ALA A 39 13.07 31.50 29.62
CA ALA A 39 12.60 30.29 28.97
C ALA A 39 13.19 30.29 27.56
N GLN A 40 14.21 29.46 27.34
CA GLN A 40 14.68 29.16 26.00
C GLN A 40 13.58 28.36 25.33
N THR A 41 12.81 29.00 24.45
CA THR A 41 11.98 28.29 23.48
C THR A 41 12.94 27.47 22.61
N PRO A 42 12.79 26.14 22.52
CA PRO A 42 13.56 25.36 21.55
C PRO A 42 13.28 25.94 20.17
N THR A 43 14.28 26.51 19.54
CA THR A 43 14.20 26.85 18.12
C THR A 43 14.43 25.52 17.40
N GLU A 44 13.35 24.87 17.01
CA GLU A 44 13.41 23.77 16.03
C GLU A 44 13.96 24.38 14.74
N SER A 45 15.28 24.25 14.57
CA SER A 45 15.97 24.71 13.38
C SER A 45 15.67 23.70 12.27
N SER A 46 14.71 24.02 11.42
CA SER A 46 14.50 23.31 10.16
C SER A 46 15.75 23.50 9.30
N GLU A 47 16.62 22.50 9.28
CA GLU A 47 17.79 22.49 8.41
C GLU A 47 17.36 22.03 7.02
N ILE A 48 17.55 22.91 6.03
CA ILE A 48 17.29 22.55 4.63
C ILE A 48 18.48 21.72 4.14
N PRO A 49 18.26 20.52 3.57
CA PRO A 49 19.32 19.72 3.00
C PRO A 49 20.10 20.52 1.93
N PRO A 50 21.43 20.44 1.90
CA PRO A 50 22.26 21.25 1.00
C PRO A 50 22.05 20.89 -0.48
N ASN A 51 21.50 19.71 -0.75
CA ASN A 51 21.13 19.21 -2.08
C ASN A 51 19.61 19.26 -2.36
N ALA A 52 18.79 19.77 -1.43
CA ALA A 52 17.37 19.97 -1.70
C ALA A 52 17.19 21.09 -2.74
N THR A 53 16.39 20.81 -3.76
CA THR A 53 16.03 21.72 -4.84
C THR A 53 14.53 21.60 -5.13
N PRO A 54 13.89 22.60 -5.75
CA PRO A 54 12.49 22.47 -6.16
C PRO A 54 12.20 21.29 -7.10
N ALA A 55 13.21 20.73 -7.78
CA ALA A 55 13.04 19.63 -8.74
C ALA A 55 13.13 18.24 -8.10
N ASN A 56 13.84 18.07 -6.98
CA ASN A 56 13.95 16.81 -6.23
C ASN A 56 13.22 16.85 -4.88
N THR A 57 12.41 17.88 -4.64
CA THR A 57 11.59 18.03 -3.44
C THR A 57 10.12 18.16 -3.83
N VAL A 58 9.24 17.38 -3.21
CA VAL A 58 7.79 17.47 -3.35
C VAL A 58 7.16 17.97 -2.05
N SER A 59 6.08 18.76 -2.15
CA SER A 59 5.33 19.19 -0.96
C SER A 59 4.35 18.10 -0.53
N PHE A 60 4.28 17.79 0.76
CA PHE A 60 3.34 16.81 1.32
C PHE A 60 1.89 17.11 0.92
N GLU A 61 1.49 18.39 0.92
CA GLU A 61 0.13 18.84 0.57
C GLU A 61 -0.24 18.59 -0.90
N THR A 62 0.74 18.31 -1.76
CA THR A 62 0.51 18.00 -3.17
C THR A 62 0.40 16.50 -3.45
N LEU A 63 0.73 15.67 -2.46
CA LEU A 63 0.53 14.22 -2.51
C LEU A 63 -0.96 13.88 -2.39
N THR A 64 -1.37 12.76 -2.98
CA THR A 64 -2.72 12.21 -2.76
C THR A 64 -2.89 11.75 -1.32
N GLU A 65 -4.14 11.62 -0.85
CA GLU A 65 -4.45 11.18 0.54
C GLU A 65 -3.73 9.87 0.91
N ARG A 66 -3.75 8.88 0.01
CA ARG A 66 -3.07 7.60 0.24
C ARG A 66 -1.53 7.72 0.26
N GLN A 67 -0.96 8.63 -0.52
CA GLN A 67 0.48 8.93 -0.47
C GLN A 67 0.86 9.66 0.82
N GLN A 68 0.00 10.56 1.28
CA GLN A 68 0.18 11.25 2.57
C GLN A 68 0.17 10.25 3.72
N GLU A 69 -0.81 9.33 3.74
CA GLU A 69 -0.89 8.25 4.74
C GLU A 69 0.39 7.40 4.74
N ALA A 70 0.81 6.91 3.56
CA ALA A 70 1.99 6.07 3.46
C ALA A 70 3.28 6.80 3.86
N PHE A 71 3.39 8.11 3.57
CA PHE A 71 4.50 8.92 4.05
C PHE A 71 4.51 9.03 5.58
N LEU A 72 3.35 9.26 6.19
CA LEU A 72 3.23 9.38 7.64
C LEU A 72 3.57 8.06 8.34
N ASP A 73 3.03 6.94 7.87
CA ASP A 73 3.38 5.62 8.40
C ASP A 73 4.87 5.32 8.21
N ALA A 74 5.43 5.73 7.07
CA ALA A 74 6.85 5.52 6.76
C ALA A 74 7.82 6.29 7.67
N ARG A 75 7.32 7.28 8.44
CA ARG A 75 8.11 7.99 9.47
C ARG A 75 8.28 7.14 10.72
N ASP A 76 7.34 6.25 11.02
CA ASP A 76 7.37 5.38 12.19
C ASP A 76 8.08 4.04 11.93
N GLY A 77 8.23 3.66 10.65
CA GLY A 77 8.96 2.47 10.21
C GLY A 77 8.95 2.36 8.69
N ALA A 78 9.71 1.43 8.11
CA ALA A 78 9.60 1.20 6.67
C ALA A 78 8.21 0.62 6.33
N VAL A 79 7.59 1.10 5.26
CA VAL A 79 6.30 0.58 4.76
C VAL A 79 6.47 -0.09 3.41
N SER A 80 5.69 -1.13 3.19
CA SER A 80 5.76 -1.99 2.01
C SER A 80 4.56 -1.79 1.07
N PHE A 81 4.82 -1.83 -0.23
CA PHE A 81 3.82 -1.72 -1.29
C PHE A 81 3.88 -2.95 -2.19
N ALA A 82 2.71 -3.54 -2.44
CA ALA A 82 2.55 -4.71 -3.28
C ALA A 82 1.33 -4.56 -4.21
N PRO A 83 1.30 -5.30 -5.33
CA PRO A 83 0.10 -5.41 -6.13
C PRO A 83 -1.05 -5.96 -5.29
N ASP A 84 -2.27 -5.51 -5.59
CA ASP A 84 -3.46 -6.13 -5.04
C ASP A 84 -3.61 -7.55 -5.62
N SER A 85 -3.89 -8.51 -4.75
CA SER A 85 -4.15 -9.88 -5.15
C SER A 85 -4.93 -10.63 -4.08
N PRO A 86 -5.94 -11.42 -4.48
CA PRO A 86 -6.68 -12.26 -3.54
C PRO A 86 -5.83 -13.38 -2.91
N CYS A 87 -4.62 -13.61 -3.42
CA CYS A 87 -3.69 -14.64 -2.93
C CYS A 87 -2.59 -14.08 -2.03
N ILE A 88 -2.60 -12.77 -1.75
CA ILE A 88 -1.69 -12.13 -0.81
C ILE A 88 -2.54 -11.65 0.36
N THR A 89 -2.37 -12.23 1.55
CA THR A 89 -3.20 -11.87 2.71
C THR A 89 -2.50 -10.95 3.70
N ASP A 90 -1.17 -11.01 3.84
CA ASP A 90 -0.48 -10.34 4.96
C ASP A 90 0.98 -9.90 4.66
N ASP A 91 1.41 -9.90 3.41
CA ASP A 91 2.85 -9.67 3.09
C ASP A 91 3.22 -8.19 2.95
N ALA A 92 2.26 -7.26 2.78
CA ALA A 92 2.53 -5.83 2.63
C ALA A 92 1.52 -4.91 3.35
N ASP A 93 1.96 -3.69 3.67
CA ASP A 93 1.13 -2.67 4.34
C ASP A 93 0.11 -2.05 3.38
N TYR A 94 0.52 -1.84 2.12
CA TYR A 94 -0.31 -1.24 1.08
C TYR A 94 -0.48 -2.16 -0.13
N HIS A 95 -1.71 -2.64 -0.33
CA HIS A 95 -2.13 -3.39 -1.51
C HIS A 95 -2.96 -2.50 -2.46
N ALA A 96 -2.54 -2.39 -3.72
CA ALA A 96 -3.31 -1.68 -4.74
C ALA A 96 -2.96 -2.17 -6.16
N GLU A 97 -3.93 -2.15 -7.07
CA GLU A 97 -3.68 -2.41 -8.50
C GLU A 97 -2.65 -1.43 -9.08
N ASN A 98 -2.65 -0.17 -8.61
CA ASN A 98 -1.75 0.89 -9.03
C ASN A 98 -0.70 1.25 -7.95
N TYR A 99 -0.23 0.28 -7.17
CA TYR A 99 0.76 0.51 -6.11
C TYR A 99 2.04 1.24 -6.58
N SER A 100 2.43 1.04 -7.84
CA SER A 100 3.55 1.75 -8.47
C SER A 100 3.31 3.26 -8.59
N GLU A 101 2.07 3.71 -8.82
CA GLU A 101 1.70 5.13 -8.86
C GLU A 101 1.70 5.76 -7.47
N ILE A 102 1.32 4.98 -6.46
CA ILE A 102 1.38 5.42 -5.06
C ILE A 102 2.83 5.70 -4.66
N VAL A 103 3.76 4.80 -4.97
CA VAL A 103 5.18 4.98 -4.61
C VAL A 103 5.93 5.99 -5.50
N GLN A 104 5.38 6.33 -6.68
CA GLN A 104 6.10 7.09 -7.71
C GLN A 104 6.65 8.45 -7.27
N PRO A 105 5.95 9.29 -6.49
CA PRO A 105 6.50 10.57 -6.04
C PRO A 105 7.79 10.40 -5.22
N PHE A 106 7.84 9.38 -4.37
CA PHE A 106 8.99 9.09 -3.50
C PHE A 106 10.16 8.43 -4.25
N ARG A 107 9.92 7.90 -5.45
CA ARG A 107 10.98 7.46 -6.38
C ARG A 107 11.53 8.62 -7.20
N THR A 108 10.69 9.60 -7.49
CA THR A 108 11.02 10.73 -8.38
C THR A 108 11.68 11.88 -7.63
N HIS A 109 11.32 12.07 -6.36
CA HIS A 109 11.84 13.11 -5.49
C HIS A 109 12.61 12.48 -4.34
N GLU A 110 13.73 13.11 -3.97
CA GLU A 110 14.57 12.68 -2.86
C GLU A 110 14.02 13.17 -1.51
N TYR A 111 13.23 14.24 -1.53
CA TYR A 111 12.73 14.92 -0.35
C TYR A 111 11.23 15.17 -0.40
N VAL A 112 10.60 15.10 0.77
CA VAL A 112 9.25 15.60 1.02
C VAL A 112 9.32 16.73 2.03
N THR A 113 8.68 17.86 1.74
CA THR A 113 8.48 18.93 2.72
C THR A 113 7.17 18.71 3.46
N TYR A 114 7.22 18.56 4.77
CA TYR A 114 6.08 18.37 5.66
C TYR A 114 6.24 19.23 6.91
N GLU A 115 5.22 20.02 7.27
CA GLU A 115 5.25 20.95 8.41
C GLU A 115 6.46 21.91 8.43
N GLY A 116 6.94 22.29 7.24
CA GLY A 116 8.11 23.16 7.09
C GLY A 116 9.46 22.47 7.32
N GLN A 117 9.46 21.15 7.54
CA GLN A 117 10.65 20.31 7.66
C GLN A 117 10.90 19.51 6.38
N HIS A 118 12.14 19.13 6.12
CA HIS A 118 12.51 18.25 5.01
C HIS A 118 12.73 16.83 5.51
N TYR A 119 12.12 15.88 4.85
CA TYR A 119 12.31 14.46 5.10
C TYR A 119 12.93 13.82 3.86
N ALA A 120 14.02 13.09 4.05
CA ALA A 120 14.59 12.26 3.01
C ALA A 120 13.72 11.02 2.82
N THR A 121 13.40 10.69 1.57
CA THR A 121 12.65 9.48 1.22
C THR A 121 13.54 8.55 0.41
N THR A 122 13.55 7.28 0.77
CA THR A 122 14.23 6.24 -0.01
C THR A 122 13.22 5.16 -0.37
N VAL A 123 13.19 4.79 -1.64
CA VAL A 123 12.41 3.65 -2.14
C VAL A 123 13.37 2.57 -2.60
N ALA A 124 13.34 1.43 -1.92
CA ALA A 124 14.07 0.24 -2.32
C ALA A 124 13.11 -0.79 -2.93
N THR A 125 13.64 -1.70 -3.75
CA THR A 125 12.93 -2.94 -4.08
C THR A 125 13.01 -3.87 -2.88
N GLY A 126 11.85 -4.42 -2.48
CA GLY A 126 11.74 -5.38 -1.39
C GLY A 126 12.35 -6.74 -1.73
N ALA A 127 12.27 -7.68 -0.79
CA ALA A 127 12.75 -9.03 -0.99
C ALA A 127 11.77 -9.87 -1.84
N THR A 128 10.52 -9.42 -1.98
CA THR A 128 9.49 -10.12 -2.71
C THR A 128 9.35 -9.61 -4.14
N THR A 129 9.20 -10.53 -5.09
CA THR A 129 8.64 -10.25 -6.41
C THR A 129 7.37 -11.07 -6.59
N TYR A 130 6.30 -10.41 -7.00
CA TYR A 130 5.00 -11.00 -7.25
C TYR A 130 4.89 -11.32 -8.73
N LEU A 131 4.62 -12.58 -9.06
CA LEU A 131 4.51 -13.04 -10.44
C LEU A 131 3.05 -13.14 -10.85
N SER A 132 2.70 -12.54 -11.98
CA SER A 132 1.49 -12.85 -12.75
C SER A 132 1.88 -13.67 -13.98
N LYS A 133 1.01 -14.60 -14.39
CA LYS A 133 1.18 -15.39 -15.61
C LYS A 133 -0.09 -15.39 -16.41
N SER A 134 0.07 -15.30 -17.71
CA SER A 134 -1.05 -15.30 -18.63
C SER A 134 -0.91 -16.44 -19.64
N TYR A 135 -2.05 -17.07 -19.91
CA TYR A 135 -2.15 -18.35 -20.61
C TYR A 135 -3.00 -18.21 -21.87
N GLN A 136 -2.48 -18.76 -22.96
CA GLN A 136 -3.21 -18.87 -24.22
C GLN A 136 -3.22 -20.33 -24.69
N LEU A 137 -4.35 -20.77 -25.24
CA LEU A 137 -4.41 -22.02 -25.98
C LEU A 137 -4.15 -21.77 -27.46
N ARG A 138 -3.18 -22.48 -28.04
CA ARG A 138 -2.85 -22.41 -29.46
C ARG A 138 -3.13 -23.71 -30.15
N GLN A 139 -3.71 -23.64 -31.34
CA GLN A 139 -3.99 -24.83 -32.12
C GLN A 139 -2.67 -25.55 -32.45
N ALA A 140 -2.65 -26.84 -32.19
CA ALA A 140 -1.48 -27.69 -32.36
C ALA A 140 -1.88 -29.07 -32.87
N THR A 141 -0.95 -29.76 -33.51
CA THR A 141 -1.15 -31.13 -34.00
C THR A 141 -0.38 -32.08 -33.09
N PRO A 142 -1.06 -32.92 -32.29
CA PRO A 142 -0.39 -33.88 -31.41
C PRO A 142 0.30 -35.00 -32.23
N GLU A 143 1.40 -35.52 -31.71
CA GLU A 143 2.06 -36.74 -32.19
C GLU A 143 1.27 -37.99 -31.76
N PRO A 144 1.47 -39.17 -32.40
CA PRO A 144 0.68 -40.38 -32.12
C PRO A 144 0.71 -40.89 -30.68
N ASN A 145 1.70 -40.49 -29.88
CA ASN A 145 1.85 -40.90 -28.47
C ASN A 145 1.51 -39.78 -27.49
N ASP A 146 1.08 -38.61 -27.96
CA ASP A 146 0.73 -37.49 -27.10
C ASP A 146 -0.60 -37.75 -26.39
N THR A 147 -0.69 -37.25 -25.16
CA THR A 147 -1.93 -37.34 -24.39
C THR A 147 -2.88 -36.24 -24.88
N VAL A 148 -4.04 -36.65 -25.40
CA VAL A 148 -5.12 -35.73 -25.77
C VAL A 148 -6.27 -35.92 -24.78
N VAL A 149 -6.71 -34.83 -24.16
CA VAL A 149 -7.83 -34.81 -23.21
C VAL A 149 -8.99 -34.07 -23.84
N ALA A 150 -10.17 -34.68 -23.85
CA ALA A 150 -11.37 -34.03 -24.34
C ALA A 150 -11.87 -32.99 -23.33
N PHE A 151 -12.32 -31.83 -23.82
CA PHE A 151 -12.81 -30.74 -22.97
C PHE A 151 -14.00 -31.17 -22.11
N GLU A 152 -14.90 -31.98 -22.66
CA GLU A 152 -16.06 -32.54 -21.96
C GLU A 152 -15.72 -33.47 -20.80
N ASP A 153 -14.51 -34.05 -20.80
CA ASP A 153 -14.03 -34.94 -19.75
C ASP A 153 -13.44 -34.16 -18.55
N LEU A 154 -13.27 -32.85 -18.69
CA LEU A 154 -12.81 -31.98 -17.61
C LEU A 154 -13.94 -31.73 -16.59
N SER A 155 -13.56 -31.46 -15.33
CA SER A 155 -14.52 -30.95 -14.34
C SER A 155 -15.10 -29.60 -14.78
N ALA A 156 -16.31 -29.26 -14.31
CA ALA A 156 -16.95 -27.98 -14.64
C ALA A 156 -16.08 -26.75 -14.29
N GLU A 157 -15.33 -26.83 -13.20
CA GLU A 157 -14.35 -25.82 -12.80
C GLU A 157 -13.21 -25.69 -13.82
N ASN A 158 -12.62 -26.82 -14.24
CA ASN A 158 -11.56 -26.85 -15.24
C ASN A 158 -12.04 -26.40 -16.63
N GLN A 159 -13.28 -26.74 -17.00
CA GLN A 159 -13.92 -26.25 -18.22
C GLN A 159 -14.04 -24.72 -18.20
N THR A 160 -14.36 -24.13 -17.04
CA THR A 160 -14.45 -22.67 -16.89
C THR A 160 -13.08 -22.01 -17.10
N TYR A 161 -12.02 -22.54 -16.48
CA TYR A 161 -10.66 -22.02 -16.70
C TYR A 161 -10.23 -22.08 -18.16
N ILE A 162 -10.50 -23.22 -18.81
CA ILE A 162 -10.14 -23.45 -20.19
C ILE A 162 -10.95 -22.58 -21.16
N GLN A 163 -12.26 -22.41 -20.94
CA GLN A 163 -13.07 -21.49 -21.73
C GLN A 163 -12.55 -20.05 -21.66
N ARG A 164 -12.11 -19.60 -20.47
CA ARG A 164 -11.49 -18.29 -20.31
C ARG A 164 -10.15 -18.17 -21.04
N ALA A 165 -9.39 -19.26 -21.16
CA ALA A 165 -8.13 -19.28 -21.92
C ALA A 165 -8.33 -19.39 -23.45
N ILE A 166 -9.52 -19.81 -23.93
CA ILE A 166 -9.86 -19.99 -25.36
C ILE A 166 -10.54 -18.77 -25.96
N TYR A 167 -11.49 -18.16 -25.24
CA TYR A 167 -12.22 -16.98 -25.71
C TYR A 167 -11.39 -15.71 -25.50
N PRO A 168 -11.60 -14.64 -26.30
CA PRO A 168 -10.52 -13.85 -26.91
C PRO A 168 -9.77 -12.88 -25.99
N ASP A 169 -9.76 -13.09 -24.69
CA ASP A 169 -8.87 -12.40 -23.76
C ASP A 169 -8.26 -13.48 -22.86
N GLU A 170 -7.01 -13.80 -23.17
CA GLU A 170 -6.02 -14.51 -22.36
C GLU A 170 -6.40 -14.75 -20.88
N TYR A 171 -6.21 -15.98 -20.37
CA TYR A 171 -6.43 -16.21 -18.94
C TYR A 171 -5.22 -15.75 -18.14
N GLU A 172 -5.37 -14.63 -17.44
CA GLU A 172 -4.38 -14.13 -16.49
C GLU A 172 -4.63 -14.67 -15.07
N THR A 173 -3.55 -15.11 -14.41
CA THR A 173 -3.56 -15.48 -12.99
C THR A 173 -3.16 -14.27 -12.16
N PRO A 174 -3.97 -13.86 -11.15
CA PRO A 174 -3.58 -12.76 -10.29
C PRO A 174 -2.22 -13.03 -9.61
N HIS A 175 -1.51 -11.95 -9.28
CA HIS A 175 -0.19 -11.99 -8.67
C HIS A 175 -0.08 -12.99 -7.51
N ARG A 176 0.96 -13.84 -7.50
CA ARG A 176 1.18 -14.93 -6.50
C ARG A 176 0.09 -16.01 -6.44
N CYS A 177 -0.99 -15.94 -7.19
CA CYS A 177 -1.92 -17.06 -7.27
C CYS A 177 -1.26 -18.23 -8.01
N ALA A 178 -1.38 -19.43 -7.44
CA ALA A 178 -0.97 -20.64 -8.14
C ALA A 178 -1.81 -20.79 -9.41
N SER A 179 -1.15 -21.12 -10.52
CA SER A 179 -1.86 -21.41 -11.75
C SER A 179 -2.67 -22.69 -11.59
N PRO A 180 -3.93 -22.73 -12.06
CA PRO A 180 -4.77 -23.93 -11.98
C PRO A 180 -4.05 -25.16 -12.53
N ASP A 181 -4.13 -26.29 -11.81
CA ASP A 181 -3.43 -27.54 -12.16
C ASP A 181 -3.76 -28.02 -13.58
N VAL A 182 -4.99 -27.77 -14.04
CA VAL A 182 -5.43 -28.09 -15.40
C VAL A 182 -4.60 -27.35 -16.45
N LEU A 183 -4.34 -26.06 -16.27
CA LEU A 183 -3.53 -25.28 -17.20
C LEU A 183 -2.08 -25.75 -17.16
N ARG A 184 -1.56 -26.06 -15.96
CA ARG A 184 -0.22 -26.61 -15.81
C ARG A 184 -0.03 -27.93 -16.56
N ARG A 185 -1.01 -28.84 -16.50
CA ARG A 185 -1.00 -30.10 -17.24
C ARG A 185 -0.96 -29.88 -18.75
N PHE A 186 -1.74 -28.92 -19.26
CA PHE A 186 -1.73 -28.59 -20.68
C PHE A 186 -0.50 -27.82 -21.16
N LEU A 187 0.32 -27.29 -20.24
CA LEU A 187 1.65 -26.73 -20.57
C LEU A 187 2.73 -27.79 -20.67
N SER A 188 2.59 -28.91 -19.95
CA SER A 188 3.68 -29.87 -19.77
C SER A 188 3.60 -31.09 -20.69
N ASP A 189 2.42 -31.70 -20.80
CA ASP A 189 2.34 -33.10 -21.25
C ASP A 189 0.99 -33.51 -21.84
N ALA A 190 0.06 -32.58 -22.04
CA ALA A 190 -1.23 -32.88 -22.62
C ALA A 190 -1.70 -31.81 -23.61
N PHE A 191 -2.49 -32.24 -24.58
CA PHE A 191 -3.25 -31.39 -25.48
C PHE A 191 -4.72 -31.42 -25.10
N LEU A 192 -5.41 -30.31 -25.34
CA LEU A 192 -6.85 -30.20 -25.17
C LEU A 192 -7.54 -30.40 -26.52
N GLN A 193 -8.49 -31.32 -26.60
CA GLN A 193 -9.44 -31.36 -27.71
C GLN A 193 -10.67 -30.52 -27.36
N TYR A 194 -10.94 -29.49 -28.16
CA TYR A 194 -12.08 -28.59 -28.00
C TYR A 194 -12.71 -28.31 -29.37
N GLU A 195 -14.01 -28.57 -29.50
CA GLU A 195 -14.75 -28.52 -30.77
C GLU A 195 -14.03 -29.31 -31.88
N ASN A 196 -13.62 -28.63 -32.95
CA ASN A 196 -12.95 -29.24 -34.12
C ASN A 196 -11.43 -29.05 -34.10
N GLY A 197 -10.86 -28.66 -32.96
CA GLY A 197 -9.44 -28.35 -32.82
C GLY A 197 -8.78 -29.10 -31.67
N THR A 198 -7.45 -29.23 -31.77
CA THR A 198 -6.58 -29.65 -30.68
C THR A 198 -5.66 -28.50 -30.34
N TYR A 199 -5.47 -28.24 -29.05
CA TYR A 199 -4.75 -27.07 -28.57
C TYR A 199 -3.69 -27.46 -27.54
N ALA A 200 -2.54 -26.80 -27.59
CA ALA A 200 -1.55 -26.80 -26.53
C ALA A 200 -1.68 -25.51 -25.72
N ALA A 201 -1.38 -25.55 -24.43
CA ALA A 201 -1.25 -24.33 -23.64
C ALA A 201 0.14 -23.72 -23.83
N GLU A 202 0.18 -22.40 -23.90
CA GLU A 202 1.40 -21.59 -23.92
C GLU A 202 1.30 -20.52 -22.83
N ILE A 203 2.43 -20.22 -22.19
CA ILE A 203 2.55 -19.00 -21.38
C ILE A 203 2.92 -17.87 -22.33
N THR A 204 2.08 -16.86 -22.40
CA THR A 204 2.26 -15.71 -23.30
C THR A 204 2.86 -14.51 -22.60
N LEU A 205 2.61 -14.36 -21.29
CA LEU A 205 3.17 -13.28 -20.48
C LEU A 205 3.54 -13.79 -19.09
N VAL A 206 4.66 -13.29 -18.59
CA VAL A 206 5.05 -13.37 -17.18
C VAL A 206 5.34 -11.94 -16.77
N GLU A 207 4.53 -11.39 -15.88
CA GLU A 207 4.76 -10.07 -15.31
C GLU A 207 5.36 -10.19 -13.92
N ASP A 208 6.46 -9.48 -13.71
CA ASP A 208 7.15 -9.37 -12.44
C ASP A 208 6.77 -8.02 -11.81
N ALA A 209 6.00 -8.07 -10.73
CA ALA A 209 5.65 -6.92 -9.92
C ALA A 209 6.51 -6.93 -8.64
N PRO A 210 7.58 -6.13 -8.55
CA PRO A 210 8.40 -6.09 -7.35
C PRO A 210 7.64 -5.43 -6.19
N GLU A 211 7.89 -5.92 -4.98
CA GLU A 211 7.58 -5.17 -3.76
C GLU A 211 8.43 -3.89 -3.72
N TYR A 212 7.86 -2.79 -3.22
CA TYR A 212 8.62 -1.58 -2.89
C TYR A 212 8.58 -1.31 -1.40
N LEU A 213 9.70 -0.83 -0.85
CA LEU A 213 9.84 -0.41 0.53
C LEU A 213 10.15 1.08 0.58
N LEU A 214 9.27 1.87 1.20
CA LEU A 214 9.50 3.28 1.48
C LEU A 214 10.06 3.43 2.89
N THR A 215 11.12 4.22 3.01
CA THR A 215 11.65 4.68 4.30
C THR A 215 11.70 6.20 4.29
N VAL A 216 11.25 6.82 5.39
CA VAL A 216 11.30 8.26 5.60
C VAL A 216 12.24 8.56 6.77
N THR A 217 13.13 9.54 6.60
CA THR A 217 14.03 9.97 7.66
C THR A 217 14.03 11.48 7.73
N GLU A 218 13.82 12.03 8.92
CA GLU A 218 13.91 13.47 9.15
C GLU A 218 15.33 13.97 8.88
N TYR A 219 15.47 14.95 8.01
CA TYR A 219 16.76 15.54 7.72
C TYR A 219 17.16 16.51 8.84
N GLY A 220 18.41 16.45 9.29
CA GLY A 220 18.93 17.30 10.38
C GLY A 220 18.93 16.65 11.76
N VAL A 221 18.33 15.46 11.92
CA VAL A 221 18.43 14.68 13.16
C VAL A 221 19.65 13.75 13.11
N ASN A 222 20.86 14.34 13.05
CA ASN A 222 22.07 13.57 13.35
C ASN A 222 22.07 13.23 14.85
N GLY A 223 22.02 11.93 15.14
CA GLY A 223 21.89 11.37 16.48
C GLY A 223 22.90 11.94 17.49
N SER A 224 22.35 12.54 18.55
CA SER A 224 22.98 12.59 19.87
C SER A 224 22.49 11.41 20.70
N SER A 225 22.76 10.18 20.27
CA SER A 225 22.79 9.03 21.17
C SER A 225 24.16 9.01 21.85
N GLY A 226 24.27 9.80 22.93
CA GLY A 226 25.43 9.82 23.80
C GLY A 226 25.73 8.42 24.32
N SER A 227 26.97 7.97 24.08
CA SER A 227 27.60 6.82 24.73
C SER A 227 27.97 7.12 26.17
#